data_AF-E4XQD0-F1
#
_entry.id   AF-E4XQD0-F1
#
_cell.length_a   1.000
_cell.length_b   1.000
_cell.length_c   1.000
_cell.angle_alpha   90.00
_cell.angle_beta   90.00
_cell.angle_gamma   90.00
#
_symmetry.space_group_name_H-M   'P 1'
#
loop_
_entity.id
_entity.type
_entity.pdbx_description
1 polymer ?
#
loop_
_entity_poly.entity_id
_entity_poly.type
_entity_poly.pdbx_seq_one_letter_code
_entity_poly.pdbx_strand_id
1 'polypeptide(L)'
;MSFLNKQELTELWSVAKILTDGFDEATDEGKVDIFLERLSNRPLQKAYTYEKAKTIILDVVENELEKPPTAAIKRKVKLWTTRTARASGKETLQFPKQAEYVTDDEMSLIWKELLRSSKDKAREAAIAFALCYVTGARMGEALALRYEDAELKKDEGREFYSFHIRSSKTDPFCKRLECLTLPLSTPHAIPIADKLRGMFDKNKRGFLFPLLKQNTSTATGFIQRHAKKAGIRKEISAHSGRVSFYVEGRRGGQSQDELAHTLRWMPGSTMPSYYERIHRETCASGAPTVVAETRLRKRSKQASASADSEEETPNSSANASPEKQDESGAREEPFRTPEPKKAPQSAKSPSKPSAGKKKKEIEPAQTISSEEEDGQDPEARSKLRKREKISYSEDSELDESTECIQAKKPKKEGEVAAKPPVIIKKEP
;
A
#
# COMPACT_ATOMS: atom_id res chain seq x y z
N MET A 1 12.43 -1.49 -12.44
CA MET A 1 13.28 -0.30 -12.66
C MET A 1 13.18 0.59 -11.44
N SER A 2 14.31 0.80 -10.77
CA SER A 2 14.50 1.76 -9.68
C SER A 2 14.94 3.11 -10.25
N PHE A 3 14.84 4.17 -9.43
CA PHE A 3 15.58 5.40 -9.72
C PHE A 3 17.07 5.14 -9.81
N LEU A 4 17.75 6.03 -10.54
CA LEU A 4 19.20 5.99 -10.66
C LEU A 4 19.81 5.98 -9.26
N ASN A 5 20.80 5.12 -9.09
CA ASN A 5 21.56 5.06 -7.85
C ASN A 5 22.53 6.25 -7.76
N LYS A 6 23.17 6.42 -6.59
CA LYS A 6 24.10 7.53 -6.35
C LYS A 6 25.24 7.59 -7.37
N GLN A 7 25.82 6.45 -7.74
CA GLN A 7 26.92 6.37 -8.71
C GLN A 7 26.47 6.82 -10.10
N GLU A 8 25.33 6.31 -10.60
CA GLU A 8 24.79 6.69 -11.91
C GLU A 8 24.45 8.19 -11.99
N LEU A 9 24.03 8.80 -10.88
CA LEU A 9 23.78 10.24 -10.80
C LEU A 9 25.07 11.06 -10.76
N THR A 10 26.10 10.55 -10.08
CA THR A 10 27.42 11.18 -10.00
C THR A 10 28.11 11.19 -11.37
N GLU A 11 28.03 10.08 -12.09
CA GLU A 11 28.49 9.99 -13.48
C GLU A 11 27.75 10.99 -14.37
N LEU A 12 26.43 11.12 -14.19
CA LEU A 12 25.62 12.08 -14.96
C LEU A 12 25.97 13.54 -14.63
N TRP A 13 26.32 13.84 -13.37
CA TRP A 13 26.83 15.15 -12.97
C TRP A 13 28.16 15.45 -13.67
N SER A 14 29.08 14.48 -13.68
CA SER A 14 30.37 14.59 -14.39
C SER A 14 30.17 14.86 -15.88
N VAL A 15 29.21 14.16 -16.50
CA VAL A 15 28.83 14.38 -17.90
C VAL A 15 28.26 15.79 -18.12
N ALA A 16 27.48 16.31 -17.17
CA ALA A 16 26.95 17.67 -17.22
C ALA A 16 28.08 18.72 -17.16
N LYS A 17 29.10 18.47 -16.33
CA LYS A 17 30.31 19.29 -16.21
C LYS A 17 31.13 19.33 -17.51
N ILE A 18 31.32 18.18 -18.15
CA ILE A 18 32.15 18.06 -19.36
C ILE A 18 31.47 18.67 -20.59
N LEU A 19 30.15 18.50 -20.72
CA LEU A 19 29.44 18.77 -21.97
C LEU A 19 28.65 20.08 -21.97
N THR A 20 28.75 20.90 -20.92
CA THR A 20 28.06 22.19 -20.87
C THR A 20 29.10 23.30 -20.70
N ASP A 21 29.24 24.12 -21.73
CA ASP A 21 30.10 25.31 -21.66
C ASP A 21 29.62 26.25 -20.55
N GLY A 22 30.54 26.78 -19.75
CA GLY A 22 30.18 27.66 -18.63
C GLY A 22 29.73 26.95 -17.35
N PHE A 23 29.85 25.61 -17.26
CA PHE A 23 29.40 24.88 -16.08
C PHE A 23 30.14 25.30 -14.82
N ASP A 24 31.47 25.42 -14.87
CA ASP A 24 32.28 25.74 -13.70
C ASP A 24 32.07 27.19 -13.23
N GLU A 25 31.77 28.10 -14.17
CA GLU A 25 31.46 29.51 -13.97
C GLU A 25 30.02 29.76 -13.48
N ALA A 26 29.12 28.78 -13.63
CA ALA A 26 27.74 28.89 -13.17
C ALA A 26 27.66 28.94 -11.63
N THR A 27 26.63 29.61 -11.11
CA THR A 27 26.29 29.54 -9.69
C THR A 27 25.92 28.11 -9.30
N ASP A 28 25.94 27.79 -8.01
CA ASP A 28 25.53 26.46 -7.53
C ASP A 28 24.12 26.10 -8.01
N GLU A 29 23.18 27.05 -7.96
CA GLU A 29 21.84 26.85 -8.49
C GLU A 29 21.84 26.58 -10.00
N GLY A 30 22.71 27.27 -10.76
CA GLY A 30 22.86 27.07 -12.20
C GLY A 30 23.43 25.68 -12.54
N LYS A 31 24.45 25.23 -11.80
CA LYS A 31 25.01 23.87 -11.91
C LYS A 31 23.94 22.80 -11.68
N VAL A 32 23.10 23.00 -10.66
CA VAL A 32 21.97 22.13 -10.36
C VAL A 32 20.91 22.16 -11.48
N ASP A 33 20.58 23.32 -12.05
CA ASP A 33 19.64 23.40 -13.16
C ASP A 33 20.13 22.59 -14.38
N ILE A 34 21.41 22.75 -14.76
CA ILE A 34 22.03 22.02 -15.87
C ILE A 34 21.96 20.50 -15.60
N PHE A 35 22.28 20.08 -14.38
CA PHE A 35 22.19 18.68 -13.98
C PHE A 35 20.76 18.12 -14.06
N LEU A 36 19.76 18.87 -13.57
CA LEU A 36 18.36 18.47 -13.61
C LEU A 36 17.80 18.45 -15.04
N GLU A 37 18.26 19.34 -15.91
CA GLU A 37 17.92 19.34 -17.34
C GLU A 37 18.44 18.07 -18.01
N ARG A 38 19.70 17.69 -17.75
CA ARG A 38 20.28 16.42 -18.24
C ARG A 38 19.50 15.21 -17.75
N LEU A 39 19.10 15.19 -16.49
CA LEU A 39 18.22 14.14 -15.95
C LEU A 39 16.88 14.07 -16.67
N SER A 40 16.34 15.21 -17.12
CA SER A 40 15.06 15.29 -17.83
C SER A 40 15.12 14.69 -19.24
N ASN A 41 16.30 14.58 -19.84
CA ASN A 41 16.50 13.96 -21.15
C ASN A 41 16.48 12.43 -21.11
N ARG A 42 16.41 11.83 -19.92
CA ARG A 42 16.32 10.37 -19.77
C ARG A 42 14.86 9.92 -19.81
N PRO A 43 14.57 8.66 -20.20
CA PRO A 43 13.22 8.13 -20.17
C PRO A 43 12.56 8.31 -18.80
N LEU A 44 11.29 8.70 -18.80
CA LEU A 44 10.54 8.85 -17.56
C LEU A 44 10.46 7.50 -16.83
N GLN A 45 10.70 7.56 -15.52
CA GLN A 45 10.52 6.40 -14.65
C GLN A 45 9.14 6.43 -14.02
N LYS A 46 8.80 5.42 -13.22
CA LYS A 46 7.53 5.40 -12.48
C LYS A 46 7.47 6.55 -11.47
N ALA A 47 6.35 7.25 -11.40
CA ALA A 47 6.12 8.43 -10.57
C ALA A 47 6.56 8.25 -9.11
N TYR A 48 6.29 7.09 -8.51
CA TYR A 48 6.66 6.82 -7.12
C TYR A 48 8.18 6.73 -6.87
N THR A 49 9.01 6.50 -7.90
CA THR A 49 10.47 6.43 -7.71
C THR A 49 11.08 7.80 -7.45
N TYR A 50 10.42 8.87 -7.91
CA TYR A 50 10.86 10.25 -7.75
C TYR A 50 10.72 10.78 -6.31
N GLU A 51 9.92 10.12 -5.47
CA GLU A 51 9.85 10.44 -4.03
C GLU A 51 11.20 10.21 -3.35
N LYS A 52 11.83 9.06 -3.64
CA LYS A 52 13.17 8.71 -3.15
C LYS A 52 14.28 9.43 -3.91
N ALA A 53 14.06 9.75 -5.19
CA ALA A 53 15.02 10.47 -6.01
C ALA A 53 15.44 11.81 -5.39
N LYS A 54 14.51 12.51 -4.72
CA LYS A 54 14.79 13.80 -4.08
C LYS A 54 16.00 13.71 -3.15
N THR A 55 16.02 12.74 -2.24
CA THR A 55 17.12 12.57 -1.28
C THR A 55 18.42 12.21 -1.98
N ILE A 56 18.39 11.22 -2.88
CA ILE A 56 19.60 10.76 -3.58
C ILE A 56 20.22 11.87 -4.44
N ILE A 57 19.37 12.69 -5.10
CA ILE A 57 19.82 13.85 -5.86
C ILE A 57 20.47 14.89 -4.94
N LEU A 58 19.84 15.20 -3.80
CA LEU A 58 20.40 16.17 -2.86
C LEU A 58 21.74 15.69 -2.28
N ASP A 59 21.88 14.40 -1.99
CA ASP A 59 23.15 13.82 -1.55
C ASP A 59 24.24 14.01 -2.63
N VAL A 60 23.94 13.75 -3.90
CA VAL A 60 24.90 13.96 -4.99
C VAL A 60 25.27 15.44 -5.10
N VAL A 61 24.28 16.34 -5.08
CA VAL A 61 24.51 17.79 -5.12
C VAL A 61 25.38 18.26 -3.96
N GLU A 62 25.16 17.75 -2.75
CA GLU A 62 25.98 18.09 -1.58
C GLU A 62 27.43 17.64 -1.74
N ASN A 63 27.64 16.42 -2.24
CA ASN A 63 28.98 15.88 -2.45
C ASN A 63 29.73 16.64 -3.56
N GLU A 64 29.06 16.93 -4.67
CA GLU A 64 29.68 17.57 -5.84
C GLU A 64 29.90 19.08 -5.67
N LEU A 65 29.11 19.74 -4.83
CA LEU A 65 29.31 21.15 -4.48
C LEU A 65 30.20 21.33 -3.23
N GLU A 66 30.57 20.23 -2.56
CA GLU A 66 31.33 20.20 -1.30
C GLU A 66 30.71 21.07 -0.19
N LYS A 67 29.38 21.24 -0.21
CA LYS A 67 28.65 22.06 0.77
C LYS A 67 27.18 21.67 0.88
N PRO A 68 26.53 21.92 2.03
CA PRO A 68 25.12 21.63 2.22
C PRO A 68 24.23 22.36 1.20
N PRO A 69 23.21 21.70 0.60
CA PRO A 69 22.31 22.32 -0.36
C PRO A 69 21.52 23.48 0.26
N THR A 70 21.56 24.64 -0.40
CA THR A 70 20.77 25.82 0.02
C THR A 70 19.26 25.55 -0.06
N ALA A 71 18.46 26.38 0.61
CA ALA A 71 17.00 26.29 0.52
C ALA A 71 16.49 26.45 -0.94
N ALA A 72 17.17 27.27 -1.75
CA ALA A 72 16.87 27.45 -3.17
C ALA A 72 17.10 26.15 -3.97
N ILE A 73 18.24 25.48 -3.76
CA ILE A 73 18.57 24.19 -4.37
C ILE A 73 17.56 23.11 -3.94
N LYS A 74 17.27 23.01 -2.64
CA LYS A 74 16.26 22.07 -2.11
C LYS A 74 14.90 22.27 -2.76
N ARG A 75 14.50 23.53 -2.98
CA ARG A 75 13.25 23.88 -3.68
C ARG A 75 13.29 23.49 -5.16
N LYS A 76 14.40 23.75 -5.88
CA LYS A 76 14.58 23.34 -7.28
C LYS A 76 14.44 21.84 -7.47
N VAL A 77 15.16 21.04 -6.68
CA VAL A 77 15.08 19.58 -6.72
C VAL A 77 13.66 19.11 -6.41
N LYS A 78 13.01 19.64 -5.36
CA LYS A 78 11.62 19.29 -5.00
C LYS A 78 10.63 19.60 -6.13
N LEU A 79 10.74 20.77 -6.75
CA LEU A 79 9.86 21.17 -7.86
C LEU A 79 10.10 20.30 -9.08
N TRP A 80 11.36 20.01 -9.40
CA TRP A 80 11.72 19.12 -10.50
C TRP A 80 11.16 17.71 -10.27
N THR A 81 11.43 17.06 -9.13
CA THR A 81 10.94 15.70 -8.86
C THR A 81 9.42 15.63 -8.92
N THR A 82 8.72 16.62 -8.37
CA THR A 82 7.25 16.68 -8.39
C THR A 82 6.71 16.87 -9.82
N ARG A 83 7.33 17.75 -10.61
CA ARG A 83 6.94 17.99 -12.00
C ARG A 83 7.14 16.73 -12.85
N THR A 84 8.30 16.09 -12.73
CA THR A 84 8.66 14.88 -13.48
C THR A 84 7.81 13.69 -13.07
N ALA A 85 7.52 13.51 -11.78
CA ALA A 85 6.59 12.49 -11.29
C ALA A 85 5.18 12.67 -11.85
N ARG A 86 4.69 13.92 -11.93
CA ARG A 86 3.38 14.23 -12.53
C ARG A 86 3.36 13.98 -14.03
N ALA A 87 4.43 14.33 -14.74
CA ALA A 87 4.55 14.04 -16.17
C ALA A 87 4.51 12.52 -16.43
N SER A 88 5.27 11.76 -15.66
CA SER A 88 5.30 10.30 -15.70
C SER A 88 3.92 9.68 -15.46
N GLY A 89 3.20 10.14 -14.44
CA GLY A 89 1.86 9.65 -14.11
C GLY A 89 0.77 10.06 -15.12
N LYS A 90 1.02 11.08 -15.96
CA LYS A 90 0.12 11.47 -17.06
C LYS A 90 0.35 10.61 -18.30
N GLU A 91 1.61 10.27 -18.59
CA GLU A 91 1.97 9.49 -19.76
C GLU A 91 1.56 8.01 -19.61
N THR A 92 1.73 7.47 -18.41
CA THR A 92 1.40 6.06 -18.13
C THR A 92 0.52 5.93 -16.91
N LEU A 93 -0.53 5.12 -17.03
CA LEU A 93 -1.37 4.77 -15.90
C LEU A 93 -0.53 3.95 -14.91
N GLN A 94 -0.42 4.47 -13.69
CA GLN A 94 0.39 3.87 -12.64
C GLN A 94 -0.44 3.63 -11.40
N PHE A 95 -0.43 2.38 -10.95
CA PHE A 95 -1.08 1.98 -9.71
C PHE A 95 -0.02 1.65 -8.65
N PRO A 96 -0.24 2.03 -7.38
CA PRO A 96 0.56 1.50 -6.29
C PRO A 96 0.41 -0.03 -6.27
N LYS A 97 1.53 -0.76 -6.15
CA LYS A 97 1.47 -2.20 -5.91
C LYS A 97 0.84 -2.41 -4.54
N GLN A 98 -0.34 -3.03 -4.53
CA GLN A 98 -1.04 -3.37 -3.30
C GLN A 98 -1.21 -4.88 -3.20
N ALA A 99 -1.20 -5.39 -1.97
CA ALA A 99 -1.49 -6.78 -1.74
C ALA A 99 -2.99 -7.01 -1.87
N GLU A 100 -3.38 -7.99 -2.66
CA GLU A 100 -4.80 -8.32 -2.81
C GLU A 100 -5.35 -8.99 -1.56
N TYR A 101 -6.65 -8.80 -1.32
CA TYR A 101 -7.38 -9.48 -0.26
C TYR A 101 -7.67 -10.95 -0.66
N VAL A 102 -7.58 -11.83 0.32
CA VAL A 102 -7.89 -13.26 0.24
C VAL A 102 -9.23 -13.54 0.91
N THR A 103 -10.14 -14.25 0.26
CA THR A 103 -11.39 -14.76 0.85
C THR A 103 -11.14 -15.97 1.76
N ASP A 104 -12.14 -16.36 2.55
CA ASP A 104 -12.08 -17.59 3.36
C ASP A 104 -11.82 -18.85 2.51
N ASP A 105 -12.48 -18.95 1.35
CA ASP A 105 -12.30 -20.07 0.41
C ASP A 105 -10.89 -20.09 -0.18
N GLU A 106 -10.39 -18.94 -0.65
CA GLU A 106 -9.04 -18.81 -1.18
C GLU A 106 -7.99 -19.13 -0.10
N MET A 107 -8.19 -18.65 1.13
CA MET A 107 -7.30 -18.92 2.25
C MET A 107 -7.29 -20.41 2.59
N SER A 108 -8.46 -21.06 2.58
CA SER A 108 -8.59 -22.50 2.79
C SER A 108 -7.87 -23.33 1.73
N LEU A 109 -7.96 -22.93 0.46
CA LEU A 109 -7.23 -23.57 -0.64
C LEU A 109 -5.71 -23.40 -0.50
N ILE A 110 -5.24 -22.18 -0.22
CA ILE A 110 -3.81 -21.90 0.00
C ILE A 110 -3.27 -22.70 1.18
N TRP A 111 -4.01 -22.74 2.28
CA TRP A 111 -3.67 -23.50 3.48
C TRP A 111 -3.47 -24.99 3.18
N LYS A 112 -4.45 -25.62 2.53
CA LYS A 112 -4.40 -27.04 2.15
C LYS A 112 -3.21 -27.33 1.23
N GLU A 113 -2.98 -26.51 0.21
CA GLU A 113 -1.86 -26.69 -0.72
C GLU A 113 -0.50 -26.54 -0.04
N LEU A 114 -0.33 -25.55 0.85
CA LEU A 114 0.93 -25.38 1.59
C LEU A 114 1.19 -26.54 2.56
N LEU A 115 0.17 -27.04 3.25
CA LEU A 115 0.32 -28.16 4.18
C LEU A 115 0.62 -29.49 3.49
N ARG A 116 0.08 -29.70 2.28
CA ARG A 116 0.37 -30.88 1.43
C ARG A 116 1.80 -30.91 0.91
N SER A 117 2.50 -29.77 0.95
CA SER A 117 3.90 -29.68 0.53
C SER A 117 4.80 -30.62 1.33
N SER A 118 5.76 -31.25 0.66
CA SER A 118 6.83 -32.03 1.30
C SER A 118 7.89 -31.14 1.99
N LYS A 119 7.86 -29.82 1.74
CA LYS A 119 8.83 -28.87 2.29
C LYS A 119 8.31 -28.30 3.60
N ASP A 120 9.01 -28.55 4.70
CA ASP A 120 8.60 -28.06 6.03
C ASP A 120 8.54 -26.52 6.10
N LYS A 121 9.41 -25.81 5.38
CA LYS A 121 9.33 -24.34 5.25
C LYS A 121 8.01 -23.86 4.63
N ALA A 122 7.40 -24.66 3.75
CA ALA A 122 6.09 -24.33 3.18
C ALA A 122 4.97 -24.54 4.22
N ARG A 123 5.09 -25.57 5.06
CA ARG A 123 4.16 -25.82 6.17
C ARG A 123 4.24 -24.74 7.24
N GLU A 124 5.46 -24.29 7.60
CA GLU A 124 5.65 -23.13 8.47
C GLU A 124 5.05 -21.86 7.85
N ALA A 125 5.24 -21.65 6.54
CA ALA A 125 4.64 -20.51 5.84
C ALA A 125 3.10 -20.55 5.86
N ALA A 126 2.49 -21.75 5.82
CA ALA A 126 1.04 -21.91 5.96
C ALA A 126 0.56 -21.34 7.29
N ILE A 127 1.19 -21.77 8.39
CA ILE A 127 0.83 -21.41 9.76
C ILE A 127 1.09 -19.91 10.00
N ALA A 128 2.22 -19.39 9.55
CA ALA A 128 2.52 -17.96 9.67
C ALA A 128 1.55 -17.10 8.84
N PHE A 129 1.19 -17.53 7.63
CA PHE A 129 0.23 -16.79 6.80
C PHE A 129 -1.19 -16.82 7.38
N ALA A 130 -1.60 -17.96 7.92
CA ALA A 130 -2.84 -18.09 8.66
C ALA A 130 -2.90 -17.18 9.89
N LEU A 131 -1.81 -17.08 10.66
CA LEU A 131 -1.72 -16.12 11.76
C LEU A 131 -1.89 -14.69 11.26
N CYS A 132 -1.23 -14.29 10.17
CA CYS A 132 -1.44 -12.97 9.57
C CYS A 132 -2.90 -12.75 9.16
N TYR A 133 -3.54 -13.77 8.61
CA TYR A 133 -4.93 -13.74 8.15
C TYR A 133 -5.93 -13.53 9.29
N VAL A 134 -5.79 -14.29 10.39
CA VAL A 134 -6.77 -14.27 11.49
C VAL A 134 -6.48 -13.24 12.58
N THR A 135 -5.26 -12.68 12.63
CA THR A 135 -4.86 -11.71 13.68
C THR A 135 -4.43 -10.35 13.15
N GLY A 136 -4.34 -10.19 11.82
CA GLY A 136 -3.85 -8.97 11.20
C GLY A 136 -2.35 -8.71 11.41
N ALA A 137 -1.58 -9.70 11.87
CA ALA A 137 -0.14 -9.57 12.06
C ALA A 137 0.62 -9.33 10.76
N ARG A 138 1.72 -8.57 10.82
CA ARG A 138 2.68 -8.55 9.70
C ARG A 138 3.39 -9.90 9.65
N MET A 139 3.74 -10.38 8.46
CA MET A 139 4.47 -11.64 8.30
C MET A 139 5.79 -11.67 9.08
N GLY A 140 6.50 -10.54 9.14
CA GLY A 140 7.72 -10.43 9.95
C GLY A 140 7.45 -10.64 11.44
N GLU A 141 6.33 -10.12 11.96
CA GLU A 141 5.91 -10.30 13.36
C GLU A 141 5.50 -11.75 13.63
N ALA A 142 4.71 -12.34 12.74
CA ALA A 142 4.30 -13.75 12.85
C ALA A 142 5.52 -14.70 12.83
N LEU A 143 6.48 -14.48 11.92
CA LEU A 143 7.70 -15.30 11.86
C LEU A 143 8.69 -15.03 13.02
N ALA A 144 8.53 -13.92 13.74
CA ALA A 144 9.35 -13.56 14.89
C ALA A 144 8.85 -14.16 16.20
N LEU A 145 7.65 -14.75 16.22
CA LEU A 145 7.05 -15.32 17.42
C LEU A 145 7.95 -16.40 18.03
N ARG A 146 7.92 -16.47 19.35
CA ARG A 146 8.71 -17.43 20.14
C ARG A 146 7.81 -18.19 21.10
N TYR A 147 8.24 -19.40 21.44
CA TYR A 147 7.52 -20.26 22.37
C TYR A 147 7.42 -19.63 23.77
N GLU A 148 8.50 -19.01 24.24
CA GLU A 148 8.55 -18.38 25.56
C GLU A 148 7.71 -17.12 25.72
N ASP A 149 7.29 -16.49 24.62
CA ASP A 149 6.54 -15.21 24.65
C ASP A 149 5.03 -15.41 24.58
N ALA A 150 4.58 -16.66 24.66
CA ALA A 150 3.20 -17.04 24.43
C ALA A 150 2.49 -17.40 25.74
N GLU A 151 1.31 -16.84 25.92
CA GLU A 151 0.47 -16.98 27.09
C GLU A 151 -0.93 -17.45 26.69
N LEU A 152 -1.49 -18.39 27.44
CA LEU A 152 -2.90 -18.73 27.34
C LEU A 152 -3.68 -17.79 28.25
N LYS A 153 -4.56 -16.97 27.67
CA LYS A 153 -5.43 -16.04 28.41
C LYS A 153 -6.87 -16.54 28.35
N LYS A 154 -7.59 -16.37 29.45
CA LYS A 154 -9.02 -16.64 29.55
C LYS A 154 -9.73 -15.35 29.90
N ASP A 155 -10.79 -15.04 29.17
CA ASP A 155 -11.62 -13.87 29.40
C ASP A 155 -13.07 -14.20 29.04
N GLU A 156 -14.01 -13.95 29.96
CA GLU A 156 -15.44 -14.24 29.79
C GLU A 156 -15.76 -15.63 29.19
N GLY A 157 -15.04 -16.67 29.63
CA GLY A 157 -15.21 -18.05 29.14
C GLY A 157 -14.62 -18.32 27.75
N ARG A 158 -13.95 -17.33 27.14
CA ARG A 158 -13.21 -17.46 25.89
C ARG A 158 -11.72 -17.62 26.17
N GLU A 159 -11.06 -18.43 25.37
CA GLU A 159 -9.62 -18.69 25.45
C GLU A 159 -8.89 -18.03 24.28
N PHE A 160 -7.69 -17.51 24.56
CA PHE A 160 -6.86 -16.81 23.60
C PHE A 160 -5.41 -17.23 23.76
N TYR A 161 -4.69 -17.43 22.66
CA TYR A 161 -3.24 -17.34 22.68
C TYR A 161 -2.83 -15.89 22.49
N SER A 162 -2.09 -15.35 23.45
CA SER A 162 -1.48 -14.02 23.36
C SER A 162 0.03 -14.20 23.24
N PHE A 163 0.61 -13.70 22.15
CA PHE A 163 2.05 -13.69 21.94
C PHE A 163 2.56 -12.27 22.08
N HIS A 164 3.50 -12.05 22.99
CA HIS A 164 4.16 -10.77 23.09
C HIS A 164 5.10 -10.54 21.90
N ILE A 165 4.98 -9.38 21.24
CA ILE A 165 5.83 -8.97 20.13
C ILE A 165 7.00 -8.19 20.71
N ARG A 166 8.20 -8.78 20.70
CA ARG A 166 9.41 -8.15 21.25
C ARG A 166 9.82 -6.87 20.52
N SER A 167 9.60 -6.80 19.21
CA SER A 167 9.93 -5.64 18.40
C SER A 167 9.09 -5.64 17.13
N SER A 168 8.58 -4.48 16.75
CA SER A 168 7.82 -4.30 15.52
C SER A 168 8.37 -3.14 14.71
N LYS A 169 7.94 -3.04 13.44
CA LYS A 169 8.31 -1.93 12.57
C LYS A 169 7.89 -0.57 13.17
N THR A 170 6.80 -0.54 13.92
CA THR A 170 6.21 0.68 14.48
C THR A 170 6.64 0.95 15.91
N ASP A 171 7.25 -0.03 16.58
CA ASP A 171 7.80 0.13 17.92
C ASP A 171 9.13 -0.65 18.05
N PRO A 172 10.21 -0.17 17.39
CA PRO A 172 11.49 -0.85 17.43
C PRO A 172 12.17 -0.77 18.80
N PHE A 173 11.77 0.20 19.63
CA PHE A 173 12.34 0.47 20.95
C PHE A 173 11.50 -0.07 22.11
N CYS A 174 10.49 -0.90 21.81
CA CYS A 174 9.70 -1.61 22.82
C CYS A 174 9.01 -0.67 23.83
N LYS A 175 8.57 0.51 23.37
CA LYS A 175 7.93 1.51 24.24
C LYS A 175 6.48 1.15 24.60
N ARG A 176 5.88 0.20 23.87
CA ARG A 176 4.49 -0.22 24.03
C ARG A 176 4.41 -1.74 24.13
N LEU A 177 3.47 -2.21 24.94
CA LEU A 177 3.14 -3.63 24.98
C LEU A 177 2.35 -3.98 23.71
N GLU A 178 3.04 -4.54 22.72
CA GLU A 178 2.40 -5.06 21.52
C GLU A 178 2.21 -6.58 21.63
N CYS A 179 1.00 -7.05 21.34
CA CYS A 179 0.68 -8.48 21.35
C CYS A 179 -0.03 -8.89 20.06
N LEU A 180 0.19 -10.15 19.66
CA LEU A 180 -0.63 -10.87 18.70
C LEU A 180 -1.59 -11.77 19.47
N THR A 181 -2.88 -11.59 19.27
CA THR A 181 -3.90 -12.37 19.98
C THR A 181 -4.66 -13.25 18.98
N LEU A 182 -4.66 -14.56 19.22
CA LEU A 182 -5.42 -15.55 18.48
C LEU A 182 -6.56 -16.08 19.36
N PRO A 183 -7.83 -15.84 19.01
CA PRO A 183 -8.94 -16.48 19.72
C PRO A 183 -8.95 -17.99 19.45
N LEU A 184 -9.21 -18.78 20.49
CA LEU A 184 -9.15 -20.25 20.44
C LEU A 184 -10.51 -20.92 20.63
N SER A 185 -11.47 -20.21 21.20
CA SER A 185 -12.85 -20.67 21.44
C SER A 185 -13.79 -20.38 20.27
N THR A 186 -13.35 -19.63 19.26
CA THR A 186 -14.14 -19.29 18.07
C THR A 186 -13.64 -20.10 16.88
N PRO A 187 -14.53 -20.77 16.13
CA PRO A 187 -14.16 -21.41 14.87
C PRO A 187 -13.61 -20.38 13.88
N HIS A 188 -12.52 -20.74 13.22
CA HIS A 188 -11.91 -19.95 12.16
C HIS A 188 -12.20 -20.59 10.80
N ALA A 189 -12.11 -19.81 9.72
CA ALA A 189 -12.21 -20.33 8.35
C ALA A 189 -11.18 -21.44 8.06
N ILE A 190 -10.07 -21.44 8.79
CA ILE A 190 -9.00 -22.43 8.72
C ILE A 190 -8.71 -22.98 10.13
N PRO A 191 -8.31 -24.26 10.29
CA PRO A 191 -8.12 -24.89 11.59
C PRO A 191 -6.79 -24.49 12.26
N ILE A 192 -6.50 -23.18 12.32
CA ILE A 192 -5.24 -22.63 12.84
C ILE A 192 -5.13 -22.76 14.35
N ALA A 193 -6.23 -22.59 15.08
CA ALA A 193 -6.26 -22.72 16.55
C ALA A 193 -5.82 -24.13 16.98
N ASP A 194 -6.37 -25.17 16.35
CA ASP A 194 -6.02 -26.56 16.64
C ASP A 194 -4.60 -26.89 16.22
N LYS A 195 -4.16 -26.35 15.08
CA LYS A 195 -2.79 -26.53 14.61
C LYS A 195 -1.78 -25.94 15.59
N LEU A 196 -2.05 -24.74 16.11
CA LEU A 196 -1.17 -24.09 17.08
C LEU A 196 -1.22 -24.76 18.45
N ARG A 197 -2.40 -25.19 18.92
CA ARG A 197 -2.52 -26.00 20.15
C ARG A 197 -1.64 -27.26 20.08
N GLY A 198 -1.65 -27.96 18.95
CA GLY A 198 -0.80 -29.15 18.76
C GLY A 198 0.70 -28.85 18.61
N MET A 199 1.08 -27.63 18.24
CA MET A 199 2.48 -27.22 18.12
C MET A 199 3.05 -26.63 19.40
N PHE A 200 2.18 -26.05 20.23
CA PHE A 200 2.58 -25.25 21.37
C PHE A 200 3.06 -26.16 22.51
N ASP A 201 4.27 -25.89 22.97
CA ASP A 201 4.89 -26.61 24.07
C ASP A 201 5.62 -25.60 24.95
N LYS A 202 5.14 -25.45 26.19
CA LYS A 202 5.67 -24.50 27.17
C LYS A 202 7.12 -24.76 27.56
N ASN A 203 7.62 -25.97 27.32
CA ASN A 203 9.00 -26.35 27.60
C ASN A 203 9.95 -26.02 26.45
N LYS A 204 9.42 -25.73 25.25
CA LYS A 204 10.23 -25.27 24.12
C LYS A 204 10.65 -23.82 24.30
N ARG A 205 11.76 -23.47 23.65
CA ARG A 205 12.34 -22.14 23.62
C ARG A 205 12.78 -21.82 22.19
N GLY A 206 12.81 -20.53 21.86
CA GLY A 206 13.19 -20.02 20.55
C GLY A 206 12.00 -19.81 19.62
N PHE A 207 12.28 -19.65 18.33
CA PHE A 207 11.27 -19.32 17.32
C PHE A 207 10.21 -20.41 17.20
N LEU A 208 8.95 -19.98 17.07
CA LEU A 208 7.83 -20.83 16.68
C LEU A 208 8.01 -21.39 15.25
N PHE A 209 8.73 -20.64 14.40
CA PHE A 209 9.03 -20.98 13.00
C PHE A 209 10.57 -21.08 12.77
N PRO A 210 11.22 -22.14 13.27
CA PRO A 210 12.67 -22.26 13.29
C PRO A 210 13.30 -22.46 11.90
N LEU A 211 12.57 -22.87 10.86
CA LEU A 211 13.14 -23.04 9.52
C LEU A 211 13.09 -21.75 8.70
N LEU A 212 12.10 -20.89 8.95
CA LEU A 212 11.97 -19.60 8.28
C LEU A 212 12.72 -18.47 8.99
N LYS A 213 12.86 -18.47 10.33
CA LYS A 213 13.66 -17.50 11.13
C LYS A 213 13.51 -16.05 10.64
N GLN A 214 12.27 -15.54 10.60
CA GLN A 214 11.92 -14.18 10.11
C GLN A 214 12.10 -13.90 8.60
N ASN A 215 12.47 -14.89 7.77
CA ASN A 215 12.66 -14.70 6.34
C ASN A 215 11.31 -14.58 5.59
N THR A 216 10.78 -13.36 5.55
CA THR A 216 9.50 -13.01 4.91
C THR A 216 9.50 -13.26 3.40
N SER A 217 10.63 -13.06 2.72
CA SER A 217 10.75 -13.28 1.27
C SER A 217 10.55 -14.75 0.93
N THR A 218 11.20 -15.65 1.68
CA THR A 218 11.05 -17.10 1.50
C THR A 218 9.62 -17.55 1.77
N ALA A 219 9.01 -17.08 2.87
CA ALA A 219 7.61 -17.35 3.18
C ALA A 219 6.69 -16.88 2.04
N THR A 220 6.86 -15.63 1.57
CA THR A 220 6.11 -15.05 0.45
C THR A 220 6.24 -15.89 -0.82
N GLY A 221 7.45 -16.34 -1.15
CA GLY A 221 7.69 -17.20 -2.31
C GLY A 221 7.02 -18.57 -2.22
N PHE A 222 6.87 -19.14 -1.02
CA PHE A 222 6.04 -20.33 -0.84
C PHE A 222 4.56 -20.05 -1.02
N ILE A 223 4.03 -19.00 -0.39
CA ILE A 223 2.64 -18.59 -0.48
C ILE A 223 2.24 -18.35 -1.94
N GLN A 224 3.01 -17.54 -2.67
CA GLN A 224 2.75 -17.22 -4.08
C GLN A 224 2.73 -18.45 -4.98
N ARG A 225 3.72 -19.35 -4.82
CA ARG A 225 3.78 -20.57 -5.62
C ARG A 225 2.59 -21.49 -5.36
N HIS A 226 2.16 -21.62 -4.10
CA HIS A 226 1.05 -22.52 -3.75
C HIS A 226 -0.32 -21.89 -4.03
N ALA A 227 -0.46 -20.57 -3.93
CA ALA A 227 -1.66 -19.86 -4.39
C ALA A 227 -1.89 -20.06 -5.89
N LYS A 228 -0.83 -19.95 -6.71
CA LYS A 228 -0.90 -20.25 -8.15
C LYS A 228 -1.27 -21.71 -8.43
N LYS A 229 -0.71 -22.66 -7.68
CA LYS A 229 -1.09 -24.09 -7.78
C LYS A 229 -2.55 -24.34 -7.41
N ALA A 230 -3.09 -23.58 -6.46
CA ALA A 230 -4.49 -23.61 -6.08
C ALA A 230 -5.43 -22.94 -7.10
N GLY A 231 -4.92 -22.45 -8.24
CA GLY A 231 -5.71 -21.80 -9.28
C GLY A 231 -6.08 -20.34 -8.98
N ILE A 232 -5.49 -19.73 -7.95
CA ILE A 232 -5.77 -18.34 -7.56
C ILE A 232 -5.01 -17.40 -8.50
N ARG A 233 -5.75 -16.58 -9.24
CA ARG A 233 -5.21 -15.64 -10.24
C ARG A 233 -4.65 -14.37 -9.61
N LYS A 234 -5.13 -14.00 -8.42
CA LYS A 234 -4.74 -12.81 -7.66
C LYS A 234 -3.25 -12.81 -7.32
N GLU A 235 -2.65 -11.63 -7.25
CA GLU A 235 -1.28 -11.48 -6.74
C GLU A 235 -1.24 -11.54 -5.22
N ILE A 236 -1.23 -12.77 -4.67
CA ILE A 236 -1.13 -13.00 -3.24
C ILE A 236 0.29 -12.68 -2.74
N SER A 237 0.39 -12.01 -1.59
CA SER A 237 1.66 -11.74 -0.93
C SER A 237 1.57 -12.04 0.57
N ALA A 238 2.70 -12.00 1.27
CA ALA A 238 2.71 -12.09 2.74
C ALA A 238 1.88 -11.00 3.43
N HIS A 239 1.61 -9.87 2.76
CA HIS A 239 0.78 -8.80 3.30
C HIS A 239 -0.71 -9.03 3.08
N SER A 240 -1.09 -9.91 2.15
CA SER A 240 -2.49 -10.20 1.80
C SER A 240 -3.31 -10.69 2.99
N GLY A 241 -2.72 -11.51 3.89
CA GLY A 241 -3.43 -11.96 5.09
C GLY A 241 -3.82 -10.81 6.02
N ARG A 242 -2.91 -9.85 6.22
CA ARG A 242 -3.20 -8.65 7.02
C ARG A 242 -4.24 -7.74 6.36
N VAL A 243 -4.22 -7.65 5.03
CA VAL A 243 -5.25 -6.94 4.26
C VAL A 243 -6.61 -7.59 4.45
N SER A 244 -6.71 -8.91 4.32
CA SER A 244 -7.94 -9.66 4.57
C SER A 244 -8.51 -9.41 5.96
N PHE A 245 -7.67 -9.48 7.00
CA PHE A 245 -8.11 -9.20 8.38
C PHE A 245 -8.80 -7.84 8.50
N TYR A 246 -8.19 -6.79 7.94
CA TYR A 246 -8.76 -5.46 7.97
C TYR A 246 -10.08 -5.37 7.20
N VAL A 247 -10.11 -5.90 5.97
CA VAL A 247 -11.29 -5.84 5.10
C VAL A 247 -12.46 -6.59 5.73
N GLU A 248 -12.24 -7.80 6.23
CA GLU A 248 -13.27 -8.60 6.89
C GLU A 248 -13.71 -7.98 8.22
N GLY A 249 -12.79 -7.41 9.01
CA GLY A 249 -13.13 -6.65 10.21
C GLY A 249 -14.06 -5.47 9.92
N ARG A 250 -13.76 -4.69 8.87
CA ARG A 250 -14.63 -3.57 8.42
C ARG A 250 -15.99 -4.06 7.94
N ARG A 251 -16.04 -5.18 7.21
CA ARG A 251 -17.29 -5.82 6.76
C ARG A 251 -18.12 -6.35 7.93
N GLY A 252 -17.46 -6.84 8.98
CA GLY A 252 -18.06 -7.24 10.25
C GLY A 252 -18.49 -6.07 11.14
N GLY A 253 -18.35 -4.82 10.68
CA GLY A 253 -18.83 -3.63 11.40
C GLY A 253 -17.84 -3.02 12.39
N GLN A 254 -16.61 -3.55 12.52
CA GLN A 254 -15.60 -2.96 13.41
C GLN A 254 -15.22 -1.56 12.93
N SER A 255 -15.07 -0.64 13.88
CA SER A 255 -14.65 0.73 13.61
C SER A 255 -13.21 0.78 13.11
N GLN A 256 -12.85 1.91 12.49
CA GLN A 256 -11.48 2.13 12.06
C GLN A 256 -10.50 2.16 13.24
N ASP A 257 -10.93 2.69 14.38
CA ASP A 257 -10.08 2.88 15.56
C ASP A 257 -9.78 1.53 16.25
N GLU A 258 -10.78 0.66 16.38
CA GLU A 258 -10.60 -0.72 16.90
C GLU A 258 -9.59 -1.51 16.04
N LEU A 259 -9.73 -1.40 14.71
CA LEU A 259 -8.82 -2.06 13.78
C LEU A 259 -7.43 -1.41 13.77
N ALA A 260 -7.33 -0.09 13.90
CA ALA A 260 -6.06 0.61 13.98
C ALA A 260 -5.26 0.20 15.22
N HIS A 261 -5.95 0.05 16.36
CA HIS A 261 -5.36 -0.49 17.59
C HIS A 261 -4.89 -1.94 17.38
N THR A 262 -5.77 -2.81 16.88
CA THR A 262 -5.46 -4.24 16.66
C THR A 262 -4.32 -4.45 15.67
N LEU A 263 -4.27 -3.64 14.62
CA LEU A 263 -3.21 -3.66 13.62
C LEU A 263 -1.93 -2.95 14.09
N ARG A 264 -1.93 -2.32 15.27
CA ARG A 264 -0.78 -1.59 15.83
C ARG A 264 -0.32 -0.47 14.91
N TRP A 265 -1.27 0.30 14.38
CA TRP A 265 -0.95 1.52 13.66
C TRP A 265 -0.72 2.67 14.64
N MET A 266 0.21 3.58 14.31
CA MET A 266 0.41 4.79 15.09
C MET A 266 -0.82 5.70 14.97
N PRO A 267 -1.13 6.50 16.01
CA PRO A 267 -2.08 7.60 15.87
C PRO A 267 -1.73 8.46 14.64
N GLY A 268 -2.72 8.83 13.84
CA GLY A 268 -2.52 9.61 12.60
C GLY A 268 -1.96 8.81 11.41
N SER A 269 -1.80 7.49 11.52
CA SER A 269 -1.36 6.67 10.39
C SER A 269 -2.32 6.78 9.20
N THR A 270 -1.79 6.93 7.99
CA THR A 270 -2.55 6.94 6.73
C THR A 270 -2.96 5.54 6.25
N MET A 271 -2.53 4.49 6.95
CA MET A 271 -2.77 3.10 6.59
C MET A 271 -4.26 2.70 6.52
N PRO A 272 -5.15 3.16 7.41
CA PRO A 272 -6.58 2.87 7.26
C PRO A 272 -7.12 3.36 5.92
N SER A 273 -6.86 4.63 5.57
CA SER A 273 -7.30 5.21 4.30
C SER A 273 -6.69 4.47 3.10
N TYR A 274 -5.45 4.00 3.20
CA TYR A 274 -4.79 3.22 2.17
C TYR A 274 -5.53 1.89 1.90
N TYR A 275 -5.96 1.18 2.95
CA TYR A 275 -6.68 -0.09 2.83
C TYR A 275 -8.12 0.12 2.35
N GLU A 276 -8.82 1.15 2.85
CA GLU A 276 -10.21 1.40 2.47
C GLU A 276 -10.35 1.83 1.00
N ARG A 277 -9.45 2.67 0.49
CA ARG A 277 -9.58 3.24 -0.87
C ARG A 277 -9.72 2.17 -1.94
N ILE A 278 -9.05 1.02 -1.81
CA ILE A 278 -9.10 -0.03 -2.84
C ILE A 278 -10.15 -1.08 -2.54
N HIS A 279 -10.35 -1.44 -1.28
CA HIS A 279 -11.25 -2.54 -0.95
C HIS A 279 -12.69 -2.10 -0.67
N ARG A 280 -12.93 -0.81 -0.40
CA ARG A 280 -14.27 -0.28 -0.12
C ARG A 280 -14.90 0.49 -1.28
N GLU A 281 -14.13 1.03 -2.21
CA GLU A 281 -14.73 1.77 -3.34
C GLU A 281 -15.54 0.86 -4.26
N THR A 282 -15.15 -0.41 -4.40
CA THR A 282 -15.78 -1.37 -5.32
C THR A 282 -16.46 -2.56 -4.62
N CYS A 283 -16.86 -2.42 -3.35
CA CYS A 283 -17.55 -3.49 -2.62
C CYS A 283 -19.04 -3.19 -2.37
N ALA A 284 -19.80 -4.24 -2.05
CA ALA A 284 -21.23 -4.12 -1.74
C ALA A 284 -21.49 -3.18 -0.55
N SER A 285 -20.67 -3.26 0.49
CA SER A 285 -20.69 -2.34 1.65
C SER A 285 -19.93 -1.02 1.42
N GLY A 286 -19.59 -0.73 0.17
CA GLY A 286 -18.85 0.45 -0.25
C GLY A 286 -19.72 1.69 -0.30
N ALA A 287 -19.12 2.87 -0.09
CA ALA A 287 -19.87 4.13 -0.13
C ALA A 287 -20.65 4.31 -1.45
N PRO A 288 -20.09 4.01 -2.65
CA PRO A 288 -20.86 4.13 -3.90
C PRO A 288 -22.12 3.25 -3.92
N THR A 289 -22.00 1.98 -3.52
CA THR A 289 -23.11 1.02 -3.49
C THR A 289 -24.18 1.42 -2.46
N VAL A 290 -23.76 1.72 -1.23
CA VAL A 290 -24.67 2.13 -0.15
C VAL A 290 -25.45 3.40 -0.54
N VAL A 291 -24.79 4.38 -1.15
CA VAL A 291 -25.45 5.60 -1.63
C VAL A 291 -26.44 5.28 -2.76
N ALA A 292 -26.08 4.42 -3.70
CA ALA A 292 -26.96 4.00 -4.79
C ALA A 292 -28.22 3.27 -4.26
N GLU A 293 -28.04 2.29 -3.37
CA GLU A 293 -29.14 1.57 -2.73
C GLU A 293 -30.05 2.48 -1.90
N THR A 294 -29.46 3.42 -1.15
CA THR A 294 -30.22 4.39 -0.36
C THR A 294 -31.07 5.28 -1.27
N ARG A 295 -30.53 5.73 -2.41
CA ARG A 295 -31.27 6.51 -3.41
C ARG A 295 -32.38 5.69 -4.05
N LEU A 296 -32.12 4.42 -4.36
CA LEU A 296 -33.13 3.51 -4.91
C LEU A 296 -34.30 3.33 -3.92
N ARG A 297 -34.01 3.03 -2.65
CA ARG A 297 -35.03 2.91 -1.59
C ARG A 297 -35.87 4.17 -1.44
N LYS A 298 -35.26 5.36 -1.51
CA LYS A 298 -35.99 6.64 -1.48
C LYS A 298 -36.94 6.79 -2.67
N ARG A 299 -36.50 6.44 -3.88
CA ARG A 299 -37.34 6.48 -5.09
C ARG A 299 -38.50 5.50 -5.01
N SER A 300 -38.24 4.27 -4.57
CA SER A 300 -39.30 3.26 -4.39
C SER A 300 -40.37 3.71 -3.39
N LYS A 301 -39.96 4.31 -2.27
CA LYS A 301 -40.91 4.88 -1.28
C LYS A 301 -41.74 6.04 -1.82
N GLN A 302 -41.14 6.87 -2.69
CA GLN A 302 -41.86 7.97 -3.33
C GLN A 302 -42.85 7.44 -4.37
N ALA A 303 -42.46 6.44 -5.15
CA ALA A 303 -43.33 5.79 -6.14
C ALA A 303 -44.50 5.05 -5.49
N SER A 304 -44.28 4.34 -4.38
CA SER A 304 -45.37 3.69 -3.64
C SER A 304 -46.32 4.71 -3.01
N ALA A 305 -45.80 5.80 -2.43
CA ALA A 305 -46.63 6.86 -1.86
C ALA A 305 -47.45 7.65 -2.90
N SER A 306 -47.04 7.63 -4.18
CA SER A 306 -47.81 8.23 -5.28
C SER A 306 -48.82 7.25 -5.89
N ALA A 307 -48.50 5.95 -5.94
CA ALA A 307 -49.46 4.91 -6.33
C ALA A 307 -50.59 4.73 -5.31
N ASP A 308 -50.29 4.79 -4.00
CA ASP A 308 -51.29 4.70 -2.93
C ASP A 308 -52.20 5.94 -2.87
N SER A 309 -51.84 7.05 -3.53
CA SER A 309 -52.67 8.26 -3.63
C SER A 309 -53.58 8.30 -4.86
N GLU A 310 -53.48 7.32 -5.77
CA GLU A 310 -54.31 7.23 -6.98
C GLU A 310 -55.51 6.25 -6.84
N GLU A 311 -55.66 5.58 -5.68
CA GLU A 311 -56.73 4.57 -5.46
C GLU A 311 -57.87 5.02 -4.52
N GLU A 312 -58.03 6.32 -4.27
CA GLU A 312 -59.26 6.87 -3.65
C GLU A 312 -59.80 8.09 -4.42
N THR A 313 -60.67 7.86 -5.40
CA THR A 313 -61.99 8.52 -5.49
C THR A 313 -62.81 8.00 -6.69
N PRO A 314 -64.10 7.65 -6.50
CA PRO A 314 -65.04 7.35 -7.57
C PRO A 314 -65.76 8.62 -8.09
N ASN A 315 -66.01 8.66 -9.40
CA ASN A 315 -67.01 9.43 -10.16
C ASN A 315 -67.83 10.54 -9.46
N SER A 316 -67.79 11.76 -10.02
CA SER A 316 -69.01 12.51 -10.39
C SER A 316 -68.77 13.68 -11.37
N SER A 317 -69.19 13.46 -12.62
CA SER A 317 -69.94 14.34 -13.54
C SER A 317 -69.71 15.86 -13.67
N ALA A 318 -69.50 16.24 -14.96
CA ALA A 318 -70.13 17.36 -15.69
C ALA A 318 -69.65 18.80 -15.38
N ASN A 319 -69.42 19.71 -16.32
CA ASN A 319 -69.74 19.79 -17.75
C ASN A 319 -68.95 20.95 -18.39
N ALA A 320 -69.01 21.03 -19.73
CA ALA A 320 -68.65 22.15 -20.61
C ALA A 320 -67.32 22.07 -21.38
N SER A 321 -67.32 21.24 -22.43
CA SER A 321 -66.79 21.60 -23.77
C SER A 321 -67.84 22.45 -24.52
N PRO A 322 -67.50 23.23 -25.57
CA PRO A 322 -67.17 22.72 -26.93
C PRO A 322 -65.96 23.49 -27.55
N GLU A 323 -65.28 23.12 -28.64
CA GLU A 323 -65.46 22.14 -29.71
C GLU A 323 -64.13 22.07 -30.52
N LYS A 324 -63.78 20.86 -30.99
CA LYS A 324 -63.26 20.46 -32.33
C LYS A 324 -61.98 21.15 -32.87
N GLN A 325 -61.04 20.53 -33.59
CA GLN A 325 -60.80 19.28 -34.33
C GLN A 325 -59.31 19.40 -34.78
N ASP A 326 -58.50 18.45 -35.22
CA ASP A 326 -58.61 17.03 -35.54
C ASP A 326 -57.16 16.48 -35.57
N GLU A 327 -57.09 15.17 -35.60
CA GLU A 327 -55.95 14.25 -35.53
C GLU A 327 -54.71 14.55 -36.39
N SER A 328 -53.53 14.16 -35.89
CA SER A 328 -52.73 13.08 -36.52
C SER A 328 -51.46 12.81 -35.70
N GLY A 329 -51.24 11.53 -35.40
CA GLY A 329 -50.19 11.07 -34.50
C GLY A 329 -48.78 11.07 -35.09
N ALA A 330 -47.78 11.00 -34.21
CA ALA A 330 -46.52 10.34 -34.49
C ALA A 330 -45.71 10.14 -33.20
N ARG A 331 -45.40 8.86 -32.93
CA ARG A 331 -44.13 8.31 -32.45
C ARG A 331 -43.44 8.88 -31.21
N GLU A 332 -43.19 7.95 -30.29
CA GLU A 332 -42.09 7.93 -29.33
C GLU A 332 -40.76 8.42 -29.94
N GLU A 333 -40.13 9.41 -29.30
CA GLU A 333 -38.73 9.77 -29.50
C GLU A 333 -37.95 9.49 -28.20
N PRO A 334 -36.88 8.69 -28.23
CA PRO A 334 -36.02 8.47 -27.06
C PRO A 334 -35.13 9.69 -26.80
N PHE A 335 -34.93 9.95 -25.51
CA PHE A 335 -34.13 11.02 -24.94
C PHE A 335 -32.73 11.13 -25.59
N ARG A 336 -32.47 12.21 -26.34
CA ARG A 336 -31.13 12.55 -26.87
C ARG A 336 -30.24 13.14 -25.77
N THR A 337 -29.06 12.56 -25.59
CA THR A 337 -27.94 13.17 -24.84
C THR A 337 -27.38 14.40 -25.57
N PRO A 338 -27.04 15.48 -24.86
CA PRO A 338 -26.47 16.68 -25.49
C PRO A 338 -25.00 16.47 -25.90
N GLU A 339 -24.66 16.83 -27.14
CA GLU A 339 -23.30 16.79 -27.68
C GLU A 339 -22.38 17.85 -27.04
N PRO A 340 -21.06 17.57 -26.92
CA PRO A 340 -20.08 18.54 -26.44
C PRO A 340 -19.76 19.61 -27.49
N LYS A 341 -19.80 20.87 -27.07
CA LYS A 341 -19.47 22.05 -27.89
C LYS A 341 -18.03 21.98 -28.43
N LYS A 342 -17.90 22.14 -29.76
CA LYS A 342 -16.63 22.27 -30.51
C LYS A 342 -15.77 23.44 -30.01
N ALA A 343 -14.48 23.19 -29.82
CA ALA A 343 -13.45 24.22 -29.69
C ALA A 343 -13.06 24.80 -31.07
N PRO A 344 -12.60 26.07 -31.17
CA PRO A 344 -12.27 26.69 -32.45
C PRO A 344 -10.97 26.15 -33.04
N GLN A 345 -10.98 25.95 -34.36
CA GLN A 345 -9.86 25.51 -35.17
C GLN A 345 -8.75 26.58 -35.23
N SER A 346 -7.49 26.17 -35.06
CA SER A 346 -6.33 26.97 -35.44
C SER A 346 -5.44 26.21 -36.44
N ALA A 347 -5.21 26.90 -37.56
CA ALA A 347 -4.09 26.88 -38.52
C ALA A 347 -3.43 25.55 -38.96
N LYS A 348 -3.78 25.16 -40.19
CA LYS A 348 -2.91 24.78 -41.33
C LYS A 348 -1.53 24.17 -41.03
N SER A 349 -1.40 22.86 -41.25
CA SER A 349 -0.13 22.21 -41.63
C SER A 349 0.07 22.29 -43.16
N PRO A 350 1.28 22.54 -43.68
CA PRO A 350 1.58 22.29 -45.07
C PRO A 350 2.09 20.85 -45.29
N SER A 351 1.36 20.19 -46.18
CA SER A 351 1.67 19.05 -47.05
C SER A 351 3.15 18.65 -47.23
N LYS A 352 3.41 17.33 -47.11
CA LYS A 352 4.43 16.61 -47.89
C LYS A 352 3.95 16.37 -49.33
N PRO A 353 4.88 16.23 -50.29
CA PRO A 353 4.78 15.11 -51.23
C PRO A 353 6.06 14.26 -51.31
N SER A 354 5.84 12.96 -51.54
CA SER A 354 6.58 11.93 -52.32
C SER A 354 8.09 12.07 -52.62
N ALA A 355 8.89 11.04 -52.91
CA ALA A 355 8.88 9.59 -52.85
C ALA A 355 10.32 9.17 -53.21
N GLY A 356 10.85 8.10 -52.63
CA GLY A 356 12.20 7.63 -52.97
C GLY A 356 12.50 6.24 -52.43
N LYS A 357 12.37 5.24 -53.30
CA LYS A 357 12.65 3.81 -53.13
C LYS A 357 13.98 3.51 -52.41
N LYS A 358 14.00 2.46 -51.57
CA LYS A 358 14.67 1.17 -51.89
C LYS A 358 14.43 0.11 -50.80
N LYS A 359 14.04 -1.08 -51.29
CA LYS A 359 13.99 -2.37 -50.58
C LYS A 359 15.36 -2.79 -50.04
N LYS A 360 15.39 -3.46 -48.90
CA LYS A 360 16.20 -4.67 -48.72
C LYS A 360 15.58 -5.57 -47.66
N GLU A 361 15.09 -6.72 -48.12
CA GLU A 361 14.85 -7.93 -47.32
C GLU A 361 16.16 -8.39 -46.70
N ILE A 362 16.11 -8.85 -45.44
CA ILE A 362 16.94 -9.95 -44.93
C ILE A 362 16.05 -10.79 -44.01
N GLU A 363 15.94 -12.08 -44.36
CA GLU A 363 15.27 -13.17 -43.63
C GLU A 363 15.97 -13.58 -42.33
N PRO A 364 15.29 -14.33 -41.45
CA PRO A 364 15.80 -14.74 -40.15
C PRO A 364 16.54 -16.08 -40.20
N ALA A 365 17.63 -16.20 -39.43
CA ALA A 365 18.29 -17.46 -39.12
C ALA A 365 18.96 -17.30 -37.74
N GLN A 366 19.13 -18.29 -36.88
CA GLN A 366 18.69 -19.69 -36.81
C GLN A 366 18.94 -20.11 -35.35
N THR A 367 18.13 -21.05 -34.88
CA THR A 367 18.34 -21.88 -33.69
C THR A 367 19.60 -22.73 -33.85
N ILE A 368 20.46 -22.80 -32.83
CA ILE A 368 21.41 -23.91 -32.64
C ILE A 368 21.38 -24.34 -31.16
N SER A 369 21.26 -25.66 -31.00
CA SER A 369 21.26 -26.47 -29.78
C SER A 369 22.63 -27.16 -29.60
N SER A 370 22.91 -27.62 -28.36
CA SER A 370 23.83 -28.70 -27.94
C SER A 370 25.33 -28.48 -28.21
N GLU A 371 26.31 -28.91 -27.41
CA GLU A 371 26.43 -29.71 -26.17
C GLU A 371 27.88 -29.51 -25.64
N GLU A 372 28.07 -29.74 -24.33
CA GLU A 372 29.27 -30.22 -23.58
C GLU A 372 30.71 -29.73 -23.88
N GLU A 373 31.40 -29.21 -22.86
CA GLU A 373 32.57 -29.87 -22.22
C GLU A 373 33.09 -29.11 -20.98
N ASP A 374 33.91 -29.82 -20.21
CA ASP A 374 34.15 -29.75 -18.78
C ASP A 374 35.04 -28.62 -18.23
N GLY A 375 34.85 -28.37 -16.93
CA GLY A 375 35.95 -28.24 -15.98
C GLY A 375 36.56 -26.85 -15.78
N GLN A 376 36.16 -26.16 -14.70
CA GLN A 376 37.06 -25.29 -13.92
C GLN A 376 36.50 -24.86 -12.55
N ASP A 377 37.10 -25.47 -11.52
CA ASP A 377 37.48 -24.96 -10.18
C ASP A 377 36.57 -23.97 -9.40
N PRO A 378 35.96 -24.39 -8.27
CA PRO A 378 35.16 -23.54 -7.38
C PRO A 378 35.98 -22.71 -6.35
N GLU A 379 37.31 -22.74 -6.32
CA GLU A 379 38.11 -22.10 -5.27
C GLU A 379 38.47 -20.62 -5.52
N ALA A 380 38.14 -20.07 -6.70
CA ALA A 380 38.40 -18.66 -7.03
C ALA A 380 37.33 -17.65 -6.54
N ARG A 381 36.18 -18.11 -6.02
CA ARG A 381 35.07 -17.22 -5.56
C ARG A 381 35.08 -16.89 -4.06
N SER A 382 36.05 -17.40 -3.30
CA SER A 382 36.07 -17.33 -1.82
C SER A 382 36.90 -16.16 -1.24
N LYS A 383 37.70 -15.45 -2.03
CA LYS A 383 38.66 -14.44 -1.52
C LYS A 383 38.31 -12.96 -1.73
N LEU A 384 37.07 -12.63 -2.11
CA LEU A 384 36.64 -11.23 -2.33
C LEU A 384 35.38 -10.85 -1.56
N ARG A 385 35.27 -11.26 -0.28
CA ARG A 385 34.29 -10.73 0.68
C ARG A 385 34.82 -10.81 2.12
N LYS A 386 35.84 -10.01 2.44
CA LYS A 386 36.17 -9.69 3.84
C LYS A 386 36.61 -8.22 3.94
N ARG A 387 35.87 -7.48 4.79
CA ARG A 387 36.07 -6.08 5.24
C ARG A 387 35.56 -5.07 4.20
N GLU A 388 34.69 -4.11 4.53
CA GLU A 388 34.56 -3.32 5.76
C GLU A 388 33.13 -3.28 6.31
N LYS A 389 33.01 -3.32 7.65
CA LYS A 389 31.81 -2.91 8.38
C LYS A 389 31.86 -1.40 8.50
N ILE A 390 30.94 -0.69 7.86
CA ILE A 390 30.65 0.71 8.18
C ILE A 390 29.30 0.71 8.89
N SER A 391 29.32 1.15 10.15
CA SER A 391 28.14 1.43 10.95
C SER A 391 27.43 2.66 10.38
N TYR A 392 26.19 2.50 9.95
CA TYR A 392 25.29 3.63 9.74
C TYR A 392 24.36 3.74 10.94
N SER A 393 24.56 4.78 11.74
CA SER A 393 23.57 5.35 12.64
C SER A 393 22.57 6.14 11.78
N GLU A 394 21.35 5.63 11.63
CA GLU A 394 20.24 6.40 11.05
C GLU A 394 19.64 7.30 12.14
N ASP A 395 20.25 8.47 12.34
CA ASP A 395 19.53 9.64 12.81
C ASP A 395 18.96 10.34 11.58
N SER A 396 17.64 10.21 11.37
CA SER A 396 16.91 11.09 10.45
C SER A 396 15.83 11.79 11.25
N GLU A 397 16.16 13.02 11.63
CA GLU A 397 15.28 14.02 12.23
C GLU A 397 14.03 14.23 11.36
N LEU A 398 12.87 14.12 11.99
CA LEU A 398 11.60 14.60 11.44
C LEU A 398 11.50 16.09 11.70
N ASP A 399 11.75 16.89 10.66
CA ASP A 399 11.46 18.31 10.62
C ASP A 399 9.96 18.49 10.34
N GLU A 400 9.15 18.59 11.40
CA GLU A 400 7.75 19.02 11.35
C GLU A 400 7.65 20.52 11.61
N SER A 401 7.77 21.32 10.55
CA SER A 401 7.27 22.69 10.55
C SER A 401 5.75 22.68 10.41
N THR A 402 5.02 22.76 11.52
CA THR A 402 3.63 23.22 11.53
C THR A 402 3.50 24.37 12.51
N GLU A 403 3.31 25.56 11.97
CA GLU A 403 2.97 26.78 12.72
C GLU A 403 1.71 26.52 13.55
N CYS A 404 1.88 26.48 14.86
CA CYS A 404 0.78 26.39 15.82
C CYS A 404 0.31 27.82 16.13
N ILE A 405 -0.90 28.15 15.70
CA ILE A 405 -1.62 29.37 16.10
C ILE A 405 -1.79 29.33 17.62
N GLN A 406 -1.20 30.32 18.30
CA GLN A 406 -1.21 30.46 19.74
C GLN A 406 -2.63 30.67 20.28
N ALA A 407 -3.16 29.70 21.01
CA ALA A 407 -4.29 29.91 21.90
C ALA A 407 -3.78 30.54 23.22
N LYS A 408 -4.27 31.74 23.53
CA LYS A 408 -3.98 32.49 24.75
C LYS A 408 -4.33 31.68 26.01
N LYS A 409 -3.35 31.52 26.92
CA LYS A 409 -3.56 31.03 28.30
C LYS A 409 -4.40 32.03 29.12
N PRO A 410 -5.38 31.58 29.92
CA PRO A 410 -5.86 32.35 31.07
C PRO A 410 -4.88 32.21 32.25
N LYS A 411 -4.64 33.33 32.95
CA LYS A 411 -3.78 33.43 34.14
C LYS A 411 -4.37 32.63 35.32
N LYS A 412 -3.49 31.94 36.07
CA LYS A 412 -3.77 31.38 37.41
C LYS A 412 -3.39 32.42 38.47
N GLU A 413 -4.31 32.70 39.37
CA GLU A 413 -4.06 33.13 40.76
C GLU A 413 -4.67 32.06 41.67
N GLY A 414 -4.06 31.80 42.83
CA GLY A 414 -4.66 31.00 43.91
C GLY A 414 -3.80 29.84 44.39
N GLU A 415 -2.88 30.17 45.29
CA GLU A 415 -2.04 29.30 46.11
C GLU A 415 -2.88 28.72 47.28
N VAL A 416 -2.94 27.39 47.45
CA VAL A 416 -3.37 26.76 48.73
C VAL A 416 -2.51 25.53 49.00
N ALA A 417 -1.82 25.55 50.13
CA ALA A 417 -0.90 24.56 50.64
C ALA A 417 -1.58 23.24 51.04
N ALA A 418 -0.96 22.10 50.72
CA ALA A 418 -1.36 20.78 51.19
C ALA A 418 -0.29 20.18 52.13
N LYS A 419 -0.74 19.77 53.33
CA LYS A 419 0.04 19.10 54.39
C LYS A 419 0.51 17.69 53.97
N PRO A 420 1.59 17.15 54.58
CA PRO A 420 2.11 15.82 54.26
C PRO A 420 1.30 14.69 54.93
N PRO A 421 1.36 13.45 54.39
CA PRO A 421 0.52 12.35 54.84
C PRO A 421 1.08 11.63 56.08
N VAL A 422 0.15 11.21 56.94
CA VAL A 422 0.39 10.39 58.14
C VAL A 422 0.62 8.94 57.74
N ILE A 423 1.74 8.38 58.23
CA ILE A 423 2.10 6.96 58.13
C ILE A 423 1.37 6.21 59.24
N ILE A 424 0.49 5.27 58.89
CA ILE A 424 -0.08 4.31 59.85
C ILE A 424 0.73 3.01 59.74
N LYS A 425 1.48 2.69 60.80
CA LYS A 425 2.10 1.38 61.00
C LYS A 425 1.03 0.37 61.44
N LYS A 426 1.01 -0.80 60.81
CA LYS A 426 0.35 -2.00 61.31
C LYS A 426 1.38 -2.88 62.02
N GLU A 427 1.04 -3.35 63.21
CA GLU A 427 1.35 -4.67 63.79
C GLU A 427 0.86 -4.72 65.26
N PRO A 428 0.57 -5.91 65.84
CA PRO A 428 0.36 -7.24 65.26
C PRO A 428 -1.12 -7.62 65.08
#